data_AF-A0A086J800-F1
#
_entry.id   AF-A0A086J800-F1
#
_cell.length_a   1.000
_cell.length_b   1.000
_cell.length_c   1.000
_cell.angle_alpha   90.00
_cell.angle_beta   90.00
_cell.angle_gamma   90.00
#
_symmetry.space_group_name_H-M   'P 1'
#
loop_
_entity.id
_entity.type
_entity.pdbx_description
1 polymer ?
#
loop_
_entity_poly.entity_id
_entity_poly.type
_entity_poly.pdbx_seq_one_letter_code
_entity_poly.pdbx_strand_id
1 'polypeptide(L)'
;MLTAQTTRRVDGRIRPRVTAVMAICMGGVLLFSAGQVVADKFREGLQGRKLQSGSADNAQTGPQINDNTATCVLTSGAAVEAAEQKATALVLSKQGPTAKLVCSGDGNAAAPRNLEKVCEPSESGSGENCKLGEDSESTKANEVTLQTLLRVNNAVQWKKVQPATERVANGEAWTLTLTEADFPLTDTPFFVGCKKSQTRQEKSGTKDSCKVPVHVEARASAEINN
;
A
#
# COMPACT_ATOMS: atom_id res chain seq x y z
N MET A 1 66.33 38.90 -38.29
CA MET A 1 66.06 40.32 -38.00
C MET A 1 64.91 40.78 -38.89
N LEU A 2 64.08 41.67 -38.33
CA LEU A 2 62.97 42.44 -38.88
C LEU A 2 63.04 42.72 -40.41
N THR A 3 61.96 42.89 -41.18
CA THR A 3 60.73 43.64 -40.91
C THR A 3 59.74 43.42 -42.08
N ALA A 4 58.45 43.48 -41.76
CA ALA A 4 57.31 44.05 -42.49
C ALA A 4 57.40 44.34 -44.02
N GLN A 5 56.31 44.03 -44.76
CA GLN A 5 55.29 45.00 -45.18
C GLN A 5 54.37 44.43 -46.29
N THR A 6 53.15 44.97 -46.29
CA THR A 6 51.95 44.74 -47.10
C THR A 6 52.10 44.70 -48.63
N THR A 7 51.31 43.87 -49.31
CA THR A 7 50.76 44.17 -50.65
C THR A 7 49.32 43.66 -50.83
N ARG A 8 48.51 44.51 -51.47
CA ARG A 8 47.11 44.32 -51.88
C ARG A 8 47.02 43.40 -53.12
N ARG A 9 45.90 42.70 -53.32
CA ARG A 9 44.90 42.94 -54.39
C ARG A 9 44.03 41.72 -54.78
N VAL A 10 42.74 42.04 -54.98
CA VAL A 10 41.81 41.62 -56.07
C VAL A 10 41.02 40.32 -55.94
N ASP A 11 39.70 40.55 -55.85
CA ASP A 11 38.50 39.85 -56.37
C ASP A 11 38.48 38.35 -56.65
N GLY A 12 37.35 37.72 -56.28
CA GLY A 12 36.87 36.52 -56.96
C GLY A 12 36.03 35.58 -56.10
N ARG A 13 34.72 35.82 -56.06
CA ARG A 13 33.67 35.11 -55.32
C ARG A 13 33.46 33.65 -55.79
N ILE A 14 33.66 32.64 -54.93
CA ILE A 14 32.96 31.35 -55.01
C ILE A 14 32.54 30.89 -53.59
N ARG A 15 31.30 30.38 -53.52
CA ARG A 15 30.41 30.18 -52.37
C ARG A 15 30.93 29.21 -51.29
N PRO A 16 30.85 29.55 -49.98
CA PRO A 16 31.09 28.60 -48.90
C PRO A 16 29.80 27.84 -48.51
N ARG A 17 29.86 26.50 -48.49
CA ARG A 17 28.92 25.67 -47.72
C ARG A 17 29.37 25.71 -46.27
N VAL A 18 28.75 26.58 -45.48
CA VAL A 18 28.88 26.59 -44.02
C VAL A 18 27.73 25.79 -43.44
N THR A 19 28.05 24.76 -42.65
CA THR A 19 27.13 24.27 -41.63
C THR A 19 27.99 23.93 -40.41
N ALA A 20 28.45 24.97 -39.73
CA ALA A 20 28.99 24.87 -38.40
C ALA A 20 27.79 24.76 -37.44
N VAL A 21 27.61 23.59 -36.84
CA VAL A 21 26.59 23.34 -35.83
C VAL A 21 26.99 24.09 -34.56
N MET A 22 26.26 25.14 -34.22
CA MET A 22 26.32 25.78 -32.91
C MET A 22 25.67 24.84 -31.89
N ALA A 23 26.48 24.21 -31.03
CA ALA A 23 25.99 23.54 -29.84
C ALA A 23 25.71 24.59 -28.76
N ILE A 24 24.44 24.97 -28.59
CA ILE A 24 23.99 25.78 -27.45
C ILE A 24 23.63 24.80 -26.33
N CYS A 25 24.54 24.62 -25.38
CA CYS A 25 24.24 23.93 -24.12
C CYS A 25 23.56 24.93 -23.17
N MET A 26 22.23 24.99 -23.21
CA MET A 26 21.44 25.56 -22.10
C MET A 26 21.54 24.60 -20.91
N GLY A 27 22.41 24.92 -19.95
CA GLY A 27 22.48 24.22 -18.67
C GLY A 27 21.24 24.53 -17.83
N GLY A 28 20.30 23.59 -17.76
CA GLY A 28 19.22 23.61 -16.78
C GLY A 28 19.68 22.91 -15.51
N VAL A 29 19.71 23.64 -14.38
CA VAL A 29 19.86 23.03 -13.06
C VAL A 29 18.52 22.38 -12.72
N LEU A 30 18.44 21.06 -12.78
CA LEU A 30 17.34 20.31 -12.17
C LEU A 30 17.49 20.41 -10.66
N LEU A 31 16.78 21.37 -10.06
CA LEU A 31 16.48 21.36 -8.63
C LEU A 31 15.63 20.11 -8.36
N PHE A 32 16.30 19.00 -8.00
CA PHE A 32 15.65 17.83 -7.44
C PHE A 32 15.03 18.24 -6.10
N SER A 33 13.75 18.58 -6.15
CA SER A 33 12.89 18.60 -4.96
C SER A 33 12.84 17.17 -4.44
N ALA A 34 13.57 16.89 -3.36
CA ALA A 34 13.39 15.67 -2.59
C ALA A 34 12.04 15.74 -1.85
N GLY A 35 10.95 15.52 -2.60
CA GLY A 35 9.65 15.16 -2.04
C GLY A 35 9.72 13.72 -1.55
N GLN A 36 9.31 13.47 -0.32
CA GLN A 36 9.36 12.14 0.30
C GLN A 36 8.52 11.13 -0.50
N VAL A 37 9.19 10.25 -1.24
CA VAL A 37 8.59 9.12 -1.94
C VAL A 37 8.39 7.98 -0.93
N VAL A 38 7.29 8.02 -0.17
CA VAL A 38 6.89 6.93 0.74
C VAL A 38 5.73 6.12 0.16
N ALA A 39 5.00 6.66 -0.82
CA ALA A 39 3.82 5.99 -1.41
C ALA A 39 4.16 4.89 -2.43
N ASP A 40 5.32 4.93 -3.09
CA ASP A 40 5.62 4.01 -4.20
C ASP A 40 6.05 2.61 -3.76
N LYS A 41 6.72 2.47 -2.61
CA LYS A 41 7.14 1.15 -2.09
C LYS A 41 5.95 0.21 -1.82
N PHE A 42 4.78 0.74 -1.50
CA PHE A 42 3.59 -0.08 -1.26
C PHE A 42 3.03 -0.66 -2.58
N ARG A 43 3.12 0.09 -3.68
CA ARG A 43 2.67 -0.36 -5.02
C ARG A 43 3.67 -1.33 -5.66
N GLU A 44 4.96 -1.12 -5.48
CA GLU A 44 6.01 -2.00 -6.03
C GLU A 44 6.05 -3.37 -5.32
N GLY A 45 5.80 -3.42 -4.01
CA GLY A 45 5.65 -4.67 -3.26
C GLY A 45 4.44 -5.52 -3.66
N LEU A 46 3.42 -4.90 -4.26
CA LEU A 46 2.21 -5.59 -4.76
C LEU A 46 2.40 -6.23 -6.13
N GLN A 47 3.33 -5.74 -6.95
CA GLN A 47 3.58 -6.25 -8.31
C GLN A 47 4.62 -7.39 -8.36
N GLY A 48 5.52 -7.47 -7.38
CA GLY A 48 6.59 -8.49 -7.33
C GLY A 48 6.15 -9.93 -7.04
N ARG A 49 4.89 -10.16 -6.62
CA ARG A 49 4.44 -11.47 -6.14
C ARG A 49 3.99 -12.46 -7.23
N LYS A 50 4.07 -12.10 -8.51
CA LYS A 50 3.65 -13.00 -9.60
C LYS A 50 4.62 -14.14 -9.93
N LEU A 51 5.79 -14.26 -9.30
CA LEU A 51 6.79 -15.27 -9.68
C LEU A 51 7.54 -15.86 -8.48
N GLN A 52 6.87 -16.68 -7.65
CA GLN A 52 7.49 -17.72 -6.82
C GLN A 52 6.41 -18.51 -6.05
N SER A 53 5.66 -19.37 -6.73
CA SER A 53 4.94 -20.46 -6.08
C SER A 53 5.37 -21.79 -6.70
N GLY A 54 6.63 -22.13 -6.46
CA GLY A 54 7.23 -23.41 -6.80
C GLY A 54 7.85 -24.02 -5.55
N SER A 55 7.06 -24.20 -4.50
CA SER A 55 7.39 -25.11 -3.39
C SER A 55 6.13 -25.39 -2.59
N ALA A 56 5.81 -26.68 -2.48
CA ALA A 56 4.65 -27.18 -1.77
C ALA A 56 4.84 -26.97 -0.26
N ASP A 57 4.13 -25.98 0.29
CA ASP A 57 3.89 -25.84 1.72
C ASP A 57 2.55 -25.10 1.88
N ASN A 58 1.46 -25.87 1.82
CA ASN A 58 0.08 -25.38 1.68
C ASN A 58 -0.49 -24.81 3.00
N ALA A 59 -0.12 -23.58 3.34
CA ALA A 59 -0.81 -22.72 4.29
C ALA A 59 -1.07 -21.35 3.63
N GLN A 60 -2.25 -20.77 3.85
CA GLN A 60 -2.64 -19.52 3.20
C GLN A 60 -1.79 -18.34 3.71
N THR A 61 -0.86 -17.86 2.88
CA THR A 61 0.03 -16.74 3.19
C THR A 61 -0.64 -15.35 3.20
N GLY A 62 -1.83 -15.21 2.62
CA GLY A 62 -2.51 -13.92 2.48
C GLY A 62 -4.03 -14.05 2.37
N PRO A 63 -4.80 -12.97 2.51
CA PRO A 63 -6.27 -13.03 2.49
C PRO A 63 -6.80 -13.47 1.13
N GLN A 64 -7.91 -14.22 1.14
CA GLN A 64 -8.75 -14.35 -0.04
C GLN A 64 -9.61 -13.09 -0.13
N ILE A 65 -9.49 -12.31 -1.21
CA ILE A 65 -10.24 -11.07 -1.39
C ILE A 65 -11.22 -11.22 -2.54
N ASN A 66 -12.52 -11.12 -2.21
CA ASN A 66 -13.63 -11.12 -3.16
C ASN A 66 -14.64 -10.03 -2.75
N ASP A 67 -15.12 -9.22 -3.70
CA ASP A 67 -16.13 -8.18 -3.47
C ASP A 67 -15.88 -7.30 -2.22
N ASN A 68 -14.65 -6.79 -2.10
CA ASN A 68 -14.18 -5.99 -0.96
C ASN A 68 -14.34 -6.67 0.42
N THR A 69 -14.38 -8.00 0.42
CA THR A 69 -14.34 -8.84 1.61
C THR A 69 -13.03 -9.62 1.62
N ALA A 70 -12.22 -9.42 2.65
CA ALA A 70 -10.99 -10.17 2.89
C ALA A 70 -11.27 -11.28 3.89
N THR A 71 -11.00 -12.52 3.51
CA THR A 71 -11.16 -13.70 4.35
C THR A 71 -9.80 -14.32 4.65
N CYS A 72 -9.46 -14.37 5.93
CA CYS A 72 -8.30 -15.06 6.45
C CYS A 72 -8.75 -16.32 7.17
N VAL A 73 -8.27 -17.47 6.71
CA VAL A 73 -8.47 -18.77 7.36
C VAL A 73 -7.13 -19.21 7.93
N LEU A 74 -6.97 -19.20 9.25
CA LEU A 74 -5.74 -19.69 9.91
C LEU A 74 -6.04 -21.07 10.51
N THR A 75 -5.78 -22.13 9.75
CA THR A 75 -5.89 -23.52 10.21
C THR A 75 -4.52 -24.08 10.56
N SER A 76 -4.42 -24.81 11.68
CA SER A 76 -3.28 -25.70 11.91
C SER A 76 -3.39 -26.90 10.96
N GLY A 77 -2.64 -26.89 9.85
CA GLY A 77 -2.33 -28.11 9.09
C GLY A 77 -3.33 -28.57 8.01
N ALA A 78 -4.27 -27.74 7.55
CA ALA A 78 -5.12 -28.09 6.41
C ALA A 78 -4.88 -27.15 5.22
N ALA A 79 -4.63 -27.76 4.06
CA ALA A 79 -4.50 -27.07 2.78
C ALA A 79 -5.86 -26.46 2.39
N VAL A 80 -5.89 -25.14 2.24
CA VAL A 80 -7.02 -24.45 1.58
C VAL A 80 -6.62 -24.28 0.12
N GLU A 81 -7.47 -24.73 -0.79
CA GLU A 81 -7.23 -24.57 -2.22
C GLU A 81 -7.05 -23.08 -2.56
N ALA A 82 -5.98 -22.77 -3.29
CA ALA A 82 -5.69 -21.41 -3.73
C ALA A 82 -6.72 -21.01 -4.79
N ALA A 83 -7.76 -20.28 -4.38
CA ALA A 83 -8.62 -19.59 -5.32
C ALA A 83 -7.80 -18.51 -6.06
N GLU A 84 -8.11 -18.30 -7.34
CA GLU A 84 -7.45 -17.29 -8.16
C GLU A 84 -7.70 -15.89 -7.58
N GLN A 85 -6.70 -15.32 -6.92
CA GLN A 85 -6.81 -14.00 -6.28
C GLN A 85 -6.74 -12.89 -7.34
N LYS A 86 -7.91 -12.30 -7.64
CA LYS A 86 -8.00 -11.15 -8.57
C LYS A 86 -7.58 -9.82 -7.92
N ALA A 87 -7.79 -9.68 -6.61
CA ALA A 87 -7.50 -8.47 -5.86
C ALA A 87 -6.48 -8.75 -4.73
N THR A 88 -5.57 -7.81 -4.53
CA THR A 88 -4.48 -7.90 -3.54
C THR A 88 -4.69 -7.02 -2.31
N ALA A 89 -5.72 -6.15 -2.33
CA ALA A 89 -6.07 -5.24 -1.25
C ALA A 89 -7.59 -4.99 -1.21
N LEU A 90 -8.09 -4.62 -0.03
CA LEU A 90 -9.39 -3.97 0.10
C LEU A 90 -9.28 -2.54 -0.39
N VAL A 91 -10.28 -2.06 -1.13
CA VAL A 91 -10.32 -0.69 -1.66
C VAL A 91 -11.63 -0.03 -1.23
N LEU A 92 -11.53 1.06 -0.48
CA LEU A 92 -12.68 1.90 -0.13
C LEU A 92 -12.66 3.14 -1.03
N SER A 93 -13.74 3.31 -1.79
CA SER A 93 -13.97 4.45 -2.68
C SER A 93 -15.38 4.97 -2.52
N LYS A 94 -15.68 6.12 -3.12
CA LYS A 94 -17.04 6.69 -3.10
C LYS A 94 -18.10 5.71 -3.67
N GLN A 95 -17.72 4.86 -4.63
CA GLN A 95 -18.62 3.87 -5.24
C GLN A 95 -18.68 2.55 -4.46
N GLY A 96 -17.62 2.24 -3.69
CA GLY A 96 -17.53 1.07 -2.82
C GLY A 96 -17.08 1.47 -1.42
N PRO A 97 -17.94 2.10 -0.60
CA PRO A 97 -17.53 2.71 0.66
C PRO A 97 -17.41 1.71 1.83
N THR A 98 -17.71 0.43 1.58
CA THR A 98 -17.77 -0.60 2.61
C THR A 98 -16.76 -1.70 2.32
N ALA A 99 -15.99 -2.08 3.35
CA ALA A 99 -15.06 -3.18 3.32
C ALA A 99 -15.33 -4.14 4.49
N LYS A 100 -15.02 -5.42 4.30
CA LYS A 100 -15.25 -6.46 5.30
C LYS A 100 -14.01 -7.30 5.53
N LEU A 101 -13.73 -7.60 6.80
CA LEU A 101 -12.68 -8.52 7.23
C LEU A 101 -13.34 -9.72 7.91
N VAL A 102 -12.94 -10.91 7.53
CA VAL A 102 -13.39 -12.16 8.12
C VAL A 102 -12.18 -12.95 8.60
N CYS A 103 -12.08 -13.14 9.91
CA CYS A 103 -11.12 -14.04 10.56
C CYS A 103 -11.85 -15.34 10.89
N SER A 104 -11.56 -16.44 10.20
CA SER A 104 -12.23 -17.74 10.40
C SER A 104 -11.27 -18.80 10.92
N GLY A 105 -11.76 -19.73 11.73
CA GLY A 105 -10.96 -20.79 12.37
C GLY A 105 -10.70 -20.54 13.86
N ASP A 106 -10.55 -21.63 14.61
CA ASP A 106 -10.52 -21.60 16.08
C ASP A 106 -9.44 -20.67 16.63
N GLY A 107 -9.85 -19.79 17.55
CA GLY A 107 -8.94 -18.84 18.20
C GLY A 107 -8.49 -17.68 17.31
N ASN A 108 -9.06 -17.50 16.10
CA ASN A 108 -8.69 -16.38 15.24
C ASN A 108 -9.40 -15.09 15.65
N ALA A 109 -8.61 -14.05 15.89
CA ALA A 109 -9.08 -12.73 16.29
C ALA A 109 -8.50 -11.66 15.38
N ALA A 110 -9.22 -10.54 15.23
CA ALA A 110 -8.73 -9.41 14.46
C ALA A 110 -7.56 -8.70 15.15
N ALA A 111 -6.67 -8.15 14.32
CA ALA A 111 -5.47 -7.43 14.70
C ALA A 111 -5.36 -6.10 13.92
N PRO A 112 -5.05 -4.96 14.58
CA PRO A 112 -4.91 -4.78 16.03
C PRO A 112 -6.16 -5.14 16.83
N ARG A 113 -6.01 -5.34 18.15
CA ARG A 113 -7.09 -5.87 19.01
C ARG A 113 -8.37 -5.04 18.85
N ASN A 114 -9.49 -5.72 18.61
CA ASN A 114 -10.82 -5.13 18.38
C ASN A 114 -10.91 -4.12 17.23
N LEU A 115 -9.85 -3.96 16.42
CA LEU A 115 -9.76 -2.95 15.36
C LEU A 115 -10.13 -1.52 15.80
N GLU A 116 -9.87 -1.18 17.06
CA GLU A 116 -9.94 0.21 17.56
C GLU A 116 -8.87 1.10 16.90
N LYS A 117 -7.78 0.47 16.48
CA LYS A 117 -6.68 1.05 15.71
C LYS A 117 -6.39 0.22 14.47
N VAL A 118 -5.64 0.82 13.55
CA VAL A 118 -5.12 0.21 12.33
C VAL A 118 -3.61 0.41 12.25
N CYS A 119 -2.97 -0.31 11.33
CA CYS A 119 -1.53 -0.25 11.15
C CYS A 119 -1.17 0.67 9.98
N GLU A 120 -0.55 1.79 10.30
CA GLU A 120 0.03 2.72 9.33
C GLU A 120 1.48 2.32 9.03
N PRO A 121 1.83 2.01 7.77
CA PRO A 121 3.21 1.73 7.38
C PRO A 121 4.16 2.89 7.74
N SER A 122 5.30 2.58 8.37
CA SER A 122 6.26 3.61 8.79
C SER A 122 7.66 3.02 8.90
N GLU A 123 8.67 3.68 8.32
CA GLU A 123 10.07 3.21 8.33
C GLU A 123 10.73 3.19 9.74
N SER A 124 10.11 3.86 10.72
CA SER A 124 10.52 3.90 12.12
C SER A 124 9.48 3.32 13.10
N GLY A 125 8.39 2.76 12.58
CA GLY A 125 7.31 2.23 13.41
C GLY A 125 7.69 0.93 14.13
N SER A 126 7.18 0.76 15.34
CA SER A 126 7.45 -0.39 16.23
C SER A 126 6.17 -1.01 16.82
N GLY A 127 5.04 -0.87 16.13
CA GLY A 127 3.74 -1.41 16.58
C GLY A 127 3.74 -2.93 16.62
N GLU A 128 3.86 -3.50 17.82
CA GLU A 128 3.88 -4.95 18.03
C GLU A 128 2.62 -5.66 17.52
N ASN A 129 1.45 -5.02 17.62
CA ASN A 129 0.20 -5.58 17.08
C ASN A 129 0.10 -5.51 15.56
N CYS A 130 1.02 -4.80 14.90
CA CYS A 130 1.11 -4.68 13.45
C CYS A 130 2.08 -5.68 12.82
N LYS A 131 2.68 -6.57 13.62
CA LYS A 131 3.46 -7.70 13.13
C LYS A 131 2.49 -8.77 12.59
N LEU A 132 2.20 -8.70 11.29
CA LEU A 132 1.21 -9.53 10.60
C LEU A 132 1.76 -10.05 9.27
N GLY A 133 1.41 -11.29 8.92
CA GLY A 133 1.85 -11.97 7.69
C GLY A 133 3.24 -12.61 7.81
N GLU A 134 3.76 -13.13 6.70
CA GLU A 134 5.07 -13.82 6.66
C GLU A 134 6.25 -12.94 7.10
N ASP A 135 6.17 -11.65 6.78
CA ASP A 135 7.20 -10.66 7.10
C ASP A 135 6.95 -9.96 8.44
N SER A 136 6.19 -10.57 9.35
CA SER A 136 5.73 -9.96 10.60
C SER A 136 6.87 -9.33 11.42
N GLU A 137 8.01 -10.03 11.53
CA GLU A 137 9.18 -9.58 12.31
C GLU A 137 9.87 -8.35 11.71
N SER A 138 9.74 -8.15 10.40
CA SER A 138 10.32 -7.01 9.68
C SER A 138 9.33 -5.88 9.44
N THR A 139 8.06 -6.10 9.80
CA THR A 139 7.00 -5.13 9.55
C THR A 139 7.19 -3.91 10.45
N LYS A 140 7.44 -2.77 9.82
CA LYS A 140 7.53 -1.48 10.50
C LYS A 140 6.26 -0.67 10.28
N ALA A 141 5.52 -0.46 11.36
CA ALA A 141 4.24 0.23 11.32
C ALA A 141 3.88 0.83 12.68
N ASN A 142 3.01 1.84 12.68
CA ASN A 142 2.44 2.44 13.88
C ASN A 142 0.98 2.03 14.04
N GLU A 143 0.52 1.87 15.29
CA GLU A 143 -0.90 1.73 15.59
C GLU A 143 -1.56 3.10 15.74
N VAL A 144 -2.45 3.44 14.81
CA VAL A 144 -3.14 4.74 14.76
C VAL A 144 -4.66 4.55 14.67
N THR A 145 -5.44 5.54 15.08
CA THR A 145 -6.88 5.53 14.83
C THR A 145 -7.17 5.89 13.38
N LEU A 146 -8.28 5.38 12.81
CA LEU A 146 -8.68 5.74 11.45
C LEU A 146 -8.99 7.23 11.30
N GLN A 147 -9.57 7.85 12.33
CA GLN A 147 -9.81 9.30 12.36
C GLN A 147 -8.52 10.11 12.14
N THR A 148 -7.46 9.77 12.89
CA THR A 148 -6.16 10.45 12.77
C THR A 148 -5.50 10.16 11.43
N LEU A 149 -5.52 8.90 10.99
CA LEU A 149 -4.90 8.46 9.74
C LEU A 149 -5.54 9.14 8.52
N LEU A 150 -6.88 9.13 8.45
CA LEU A 150 -7.63 9.73 7.34
C LEU A 150 -7.74 11.26 7.45
N ARG A 151 -7.33 11.83 8.60
CA ARG A 151 -7.40 13.27 8.91
C ARG A 151 -8.84 13.82 8.82
N VAL A 152 -9.78 13.07 9.37
CA VAL A 152 -11.21 13.40 9.36
C VAL A 152 -11.71 13.72 10.76
N ASN A 153 -12.86 14.40 10.85
CA ASN A 153 -13.44 14.78 12.14
C ASN A 153 -14.33 13.69 12.75
N ASN A 154 -14.86 12.78 11.92
CA ASN A 154 -15.77 11.74 12.38
C ASN A 154 -15.01 10.59 13.06
N ALA A 155 -15.66 9.96 14.04
CA ALA A 155 -15.16 8.74 14.66
C ALA A 155 -15.36 7.54 13.72
N VAL A 156 -14.42 7.36 12.79
CA VAL A 156 -14.39 6.22 11.86
C VAL A 156 -13.76 5.02 12.55
N GLN A 157 -14.43 3.88 12.52
CA GLN A 157 -13.94 2.64 13.14
C GLN A 157 -14.53 1.40 12.46
N TRP A 158 -13.80 0.28 12.56
CA TRP A 158 -14.35 -1.03 12.25
C TRP A 158 -15.41 -1.41 13.28
N LYS A 159 -16.45 -2.09 12.82
CA LYS A 159 -17.56 -2.57 13.66
C LYS A 159 -17.63 -4.09 13.60
N LYS A 160 -17.65 -4.73 14.76
CA LYS A 160 -17.82 -6.19 14.84
C LYS A 160 -19.20 -6.58 14.33
N VAL A 161 -19.26 -7.53 13.42
CA VAL A 161 -20.51 -8.14 12.96
C VAL A 161 -21.00 -9.08 14.06
N GLN A 162 -22.27 -8.94 14.45
CA GLN A 162 -22.83 -9.75 15.52
C GLN A 162 -23.05 -11.20 15.02
N PRO A 163 -22.80 -12.23 15.86
CA PRO A 163 -22.92 -13.64 15.47
C PRO A 163 -24.31 -14.05 14.98
N ALA A 164 -25.36 -13.34 15.37
CA ALA A 164 -26.74 -13.60 14.94
C ALA A 164 -26.99 -13.21 13.47
N THR A 165 -26.21 -12.26 12.94
CA THR A 165 -26.35 -11.73 11.57
C THR A 165 -25.56 -12.54 10.54
N GLU A 166 -24.41 -13.09 10.93
CA GLU A 166 -23.57 -13.90 10.06
C GLU A 166 -22.84 -14.98 10.87
N ARG A 167 -22.97 -16.24 10.43
CA ARG A 167 -22.22 -17.36 11.03
C ARG A 167 -20.82 -17.40 10.44
N VAL A 168 -19.85 -16.87 11.18
CA VAL A 168 -18.42 -17.13 10.92
C VAL A 168 -18.05 -18.39 11.67
N ALA A 169 -17.56 -19.42 10.97
CA ALA A 169 -17.13 -20.67 11.60
C ALA A 169 -16.01 -20.38 12.60
N ASN A 170 -16.35 -20.39 13.89
CA ASN A 170 -15.47 -20.21 15.04
C ASN A 170 -14.51 -19.01 14.95
N GLY A 171 -15.00 -17.86 14.48
CA GLY A 171 -14.16 -16.68 14.26
C GLY A 171 -14.91 -15.34 14.39
N GLU A 172 -14.31 -14.28 13.85
CA GLU A 172 -14.82 -12.90 13.91
C GLU A 172 -15.01 -12.30 12.52
N ALA A 173 -16.04 -11.50 12.35
CA ALA A 173 -16.20 -10.63 11.18
C ALA A 173 -16.32 -9.17 11.61
N TRP A 174 -15.77 -8.30 10.77
CA TRP A 174 -15.70 -6.86 11.00
C TRP A 174 -16.02 -6.11 9.71
N THR A 175 -16.72 -4.99 9.84
CA THR A 175 -17.09 -4.13 8.71
C THR A 175 -16.62 -2.70 8.95
N LEU A 176 -15.97 -2.11 7.94
CA LEU A 176 -15.68 -0.69 7.87
C LEU A 176 -16.61 -0.06 6.82
N THR A 177 -17.21 1.07 7.14
CA THR A 177 -18.02 1.84 6.18
C THR A 177 -17.69 3.31 6.34
N LEU A 178 -17.33 3.94 5.22
CA LEU A 178 -17.02 5.36 5.14
C LEU A 178 -18.22 6.13 4.60
N THR A 179 -18.48 7.29 5.17
CA THR A 179 -19.36 8.28 4.56
C THR A 179 -18.57 9.20 3.64
N GLU A 180 -19.24 10.03 2.85
CA GLU A 180 -18.56 10.95 1.92
C GLU A 180 -17.55 11.89 2.61
N ALA A 181 -17.85 12.30 3.84
CA ALA A 181 -16.96 13.15 4.64
C ALA A 181 -15.74 12.41 5.21
N ASP A 182 -15.75 11.08 5.20
CA ASP A 182 -14.70 10.23 5.76
C ASP A 182 -13.60 9.89 4.75
N PHE A 183 -13.80 10.20 3.47
CA PHE A 183 -12.77 10.01 2.46
C PHE A 183 -11.66 11.07 2.61
N PRO A 184 -10.39 10.63 2.64
CA PRO A 184 -9.25 11.52 2.85
C PRO A 184 -9.02 12.43 1.64
N LEU A 185 -8.18 13.45 1.81
CA LEU A 185 -7.74 14.32 0.71
C LEU A 185 -6.70 13.67 -0.20
N THR A 186 -6.02 12.65 0.30
CA THR A 186 -4.97 11.90 -0.41
C THR A 186 -5.18 10.41 -0.21
N ASP A 187 -4.83 9.61 -1.21
CA ASP A 187 -4.91 8.16 -1.11
C ASP A 187 -4.15 7.68 0.13
N THR A 188 -4.83 6.92 0.98
CA THR A 188 -4.31 6.56 2.30
C THR A 188 -4.28 5.05 2.46
N PRO A 189 -3.09 4.42 2.45
CA PRO A 189 -2.94 3.01 2.73
C PRO A 189 -2.84 2.73 4.22
N PHE A 190 -3.38 1.60 4.65
CA PHE A 190 -3.09 0.98 5.94
C PHE A 190 -3.24 -0.52 5.82
N PHE A 191 -3.04 -1.23 6.92
CA PHE A 191 -3.40 -2.63 6.97
C PHE A 191 -3.98 -3.02 8.33
N VAL A 192 -4.70 -4.12 8.31
CA VAL A 192 -5.20 -4.85 9.48
C VAL A 192 -4.90 -6.32 9.26
N GLY A 193 -5.44 -7.20 10.09
CA GLY A 193 -5.30 -8.62 9.85
C GLY A 193 -6.03 -9.49 10.85
N CYS A 194 -5.69 -10.76 10.79
CA CYS A 194 -6.12 -11.77 11.74
C CYS A 194 -4.88 -12.42 12.37
N LYS A 195 -4.95 -12.75 13.65
CA LYS A 195 -3.93 -13.53 14.34
C LYS A 195 -4.58 -14.55 15.26
N LYS A 196 -3.94 -15.70 15.45
CA LYS A 196 -4.36 -16.63 16.49
C LYS A 196 -4.19 -15.98 17.87
N SER A 197 -5.20 -16.07 18.71
CA SER A 197 -5.13 -15.69 20.10
C SER A 197 -4.19 -16.65 20.82
N GLN A 198 -3.15 -16.15 21.45
CA GLN A 198 -2.21 -16.97 22.22
C GLN A 198 -2.90 -17.58 23.44
N THR A 199 -3.38 -18.83 23.34
CA THR A 199 -3.50 -19.70 24.50
C THR A 199 -2.10 -20.18 24.89
N ARG A 200 -1.83 -20.28 26.21
CA ARG A 200 -0.51 -20.24 26.89
C ARG A 200 0.61 -21.22 26.44
N GLN A 201 0.50 -21.96 25.35
CA GLN A 201 1.46 -23.01 25.00
C GLN A 201 1.84 -23.14 23.51
N GLU A 202 1.48 -22.22 22.63
CA GLU A 202 1.95 -22.28 21.23
C GLU A 202 2.99 -21.20 20.95
N LYS A 203 4.23 -21.66 20.70
CA LYS A 203 5.35 -20.83 20.27
C LYS A 203 4.99 -20.32 18.86
N SER A 204 4.74 -19.01 18.74
CA SER A 204 4.33 -18.38 17.48
C SER A 204 5.25 -18.78 16.34
N GLY A 205 4.69 -19.46 15.34
CA GLY A 205 5.32 -19.65 14.04
C GLY A 205 4.94 -18.50 13.11
N THR A 206 5.71 -18.29 12.05
CA THR A 206 5.43 -17.32 10.96
C THR A 206 4.10 -17.57 10.21
N LYS A 207 3.34 -18.61 10.57
CA LYS A 207 2.10 -19.06 9.94
C LYS A 207 0.83 -18.76 10.77
N ASP A 208 0.93 -17.96 11.84
CA ASP A 208 -0.17 -17.69 12.79
C ASP A 208 -0.90 -16.35 12.57
N SER A 209 -0.62 -15.65 11.46
CA SER A 209 -1.27 -14.38 11.15
C SER A 209 -1.47 -14.14 9.66
N CYS A 210 -2.45 -13.31 9.33
CA CYS A 210 -2.82 -12.93 7.97
C CYS A 210 -2.88 -11.40 7.90
N LYS A 211 -2.09 -10.80 7.01
CA LYS A 211 -2.07 -9.35 6.78
C LYS A 211 -3.02 -8.98 5.65
N VAL A 212 -3.90 -8.01 5.89
CA VAL A 212 -4.87 -7.50 4.92
C VAL A 212 -4.56 -6.04 4.59
N PRO A 213 -3.98 -5.77 3.41
CA PRO A 213 -3.83 -4.42 2.88
C PRO A 213 -5.18 -3.75 2.66
N VAL A 214 -5.29 -2.48 3.04
CA VAL A 214 -6.46 -1.63 2.82
C VAL A 214 -6.02 -0.32 2.19
N HIS A 215 -6.73 0.10 1.16
CA HIS A 215 -6.52 1.37 0.47
C HIS A 215 -7.79 2.21 0.54
N VAL A 216 -7.67 3.46 0.96
CA VAL A 216 -8.78 4.42 0.91
C VAL A 216 -8.44 5.45 -0.15
N GLU A 217 -9.27 5.54 -1.18
CA GLU A 217 -9.11 6.51 -2.26
C GLU A 217 -9.42 7.93 -1.76
N ALA A 218 -8.68 8.90 -2.29
CA ALA A 218 -8.92 10.31 -2.04
C ALA A 218 -10.30 10.73 -2.57
N ARG A 219 -10.97 11.63 -1.86
CA ARG A 219 -12.15 12.30 -2.39
C ARG A 219 -11.78 13.21 -3.57
N ALA A 220 -12.69 13.31 -4.54
CA ALA A 220 -12.56 14.28 -5.61
C ALA A 220 -12.48 15.71 -5.02
N SER A 221 -11.58 16.54 -5.56
CA SER A 221 -11.53 17.95 -5.22
C SER A 221 -12.85 18.61 -5.65
N ALA A 222 -13.48 19.35 -4.74
CA ALA A 222 -14.61 20.20 -5.08
C ALA A 222 -14.07 21.58 -5.46
N GLU A 223 -14.31 22.02 -6.69
CA GLU A 223 -14.15 23.43 -7.05
C GLU A 223 -15.34 24.20 -6.46
N ILE A 224 -15.07 25.08 -5.50
CA ILE A 224 -16.06 26.02 -5.01
C ILE A 224 -15.80 27.34 -5.75
N ASN A 225 -16.60 27.63 -6.78
CA ASN A 225 -16.57 28.93 -7.45
C ASN A 225 -17.08 29.99 -6.47
N ASN A 226 -16.17 30.78 -5.91
CA ASN A 226 -16.46 31.98 -5.12
C ASN A 226 -16.73 33.17 -6.03
#